data_AF-A0A2H0HQV2-F1
#
_entry.id   AF-A0A2H0HQV2-F1
#
_cell.length_a   1.000
_cell.length_b   1.000
_cell.length_c   1.000
_cell.angle_alpha   90.00
_cell.angle_beta   90.00
_cell.angle_gamma   90.00
#
_symmetry.space_group_name_H-M   'P 1'
#
loop_
_entity.id
_entity.type
_entity.pdbx_description
1 polymer ?
#
loop_
_entity_poly.entity_id
_entity_poly.type
_entity_poly.pdbx_seq_one_letter_code
_entity_poly.pdbx_strand_id
1 'polypeptide(L)'
;WNTGTMFSKPIFGVIDFGVGLLEIVSEFSKVLSFAFRLFGNIFAGSVLLFVIGSLVPVFAQSIFYLLEFFVGAIQAFVFGLLATTFMAQATQGHGGEHHEEAHA
;
A
#
# COMPACT_ATOMS: atom_id res chain seq x y z
N TRP A 1 18.97 0.34 -47.92
CA TRP A 1 19.02 1.40 -46.90
C TRP A 1 17.68 1.39 -46.18
N ASN A 2 17.72 1.23 -44.85
CA ASN A 2 16.60 1.26 -43.90
C ASN A 2 15.65 0.03 -43.77
N THR A 3 16.16 -1.03 -43.14
CA THR A 3 15.39 -2.17 -42.58
C THR A 3 15.26 -2.06 -41.04
N GLY A 4 15.54 -0.88 -40.46
CA GLY A 4 15.68 -0.67 -39.01
C GLY A 4 14.42 -0.24 -38.24
N THR A 5 13.31 0.08 -38.91
CA THR A 5 12.15 0.71 -38.23
C THR A 5 11.00 -0.24 -37.87
N MET A 6 11.11 -1.54 -38.19
CA MET A 6 10.05 -2.52 -37.87
C MET A 6 10.34 -3.45 -36.69
N PHE A 7 11.61 -3.67 -36.32
CA PHE A 7 11.96 -4.64 -35.27
C PHE A 7 12.11 -4.02 -33.87
N SER A 8 11.90 -2.71 -33.70
CA SER A 8 12.09 -2.02 -32.41
C SER A 8 10.79 -1.71 -31.64
N LYS A 9 9.64 -2.27 -32.07
CA LYS A 9 8.37 -2.20 -31.32
C LYS A 9 8.00 -3.42 -30.43
N PRO A 10 8.75 -4.55 -30.33
CA PRO A 10 8.41 -5.61 -29.38
C PRO A 10 8.89 -5.29 -27.95
N ILE A 11 9.96 -4.49 -27.80
CA ILE A 11 10.51 -4.15 -26.47
C ILE A 11 9.53 -3.29 -25.67
N PHE A 12 8.87 -2.33 -26.31
CA PHE A 12 7.87 -1.48 -25.65
C PHE A 12 6.71 -2.30 -25.08
N GLY A 13 6.19 -3.32 -25.79
CA GLY A 13 5.10 -4.16 -25.28
C GLY A 13 5.50 -5.06 -24.10
N VAL A 14 6.74 -5.57 -24.06
CA VAL A 14 7.23 -6.36 -22.92
C VAL A 14 7.52 -5.46 -21.72
N ILE A 15 8.01 -4.25 -21.95
CA ILE A 15 8.18 -3.24 -20.90
C ILE A 15 6.82 -2.82 -20.35
N ASP A 16 5.81 -2.58 -21.20
CA ASP A 16 4.44 -2.21 -20.78
C ASP A 16 3.80 -3.31 -19.93
N PHE A 17 3.91 -4.56 -20.38
CA PHE A 17 3.46 -5.72 -19.60
C PHE A 17 4.21 -5.85 -18.27
N GLY A 18 5.52 -5.56 -18.26
CA GLY A 18 6.33 -5.51 -17.05
C GLY A 18 5.94 -4.38 -16.10
N VAL A 19 5.61 -3.20 -16.64
CA VAL A 19 5.16 -2.02 -15.88
C VAL A 19 3.77 -2.27 -15.29
N GLY A 20 2.83 -2.83 -16.05
CA GLY A 20 1.50 -3.21 -15.53
C GLY A 20 1.56 -4.27 -14.41
N LEU A 21 2.45 -5.27 -14.54
CA LEU A 21 2.70 -6.22 -13.45
C LEU A 21 3.32 -5.51 -12.22
N LEU A 22 4.29 -4.63 -12.45
CA LEU A 22 4.95 -3.87 -11.39
C LEU A 22 4.00 -2.89 -10.72
N GLU A 23 3.04 -2.32 -11.44
CA GLU A 23 2.01 -1.42 -10.92
C GLU A 23 1.08 -2.17 -9.97
N ILE A 24 0.53 -3.32 -10.37
CA ILE A 24 -0.25 -4.19 -9.49
C ILE A 24 0.54 -4.56 -8.22
N VAL A 25 1.82 -4.93 -8.36
CA VAL A 25 2.68 -5.27 -7.22
C VAL A 25 2.97 -4.06 -6.31
N SER A 26 3.19 -2.88 -6.89
CA SER A 26 3.45 -1.62 -6.18
C SER A 26 2.22 -1.18 -5.38
N GLU A 27 1.05 -1.33 -5.99
CA GLU A 27 -0.23 -1.00 -5.42
C GLU A 27 -0.59 -1.94 -4.27
N PHE A 28 -0.39 -3.25 -4.46
CA PHE A 28 -0.52 -4.26 -3.41
C PHE A 28 0.49 -4.07 -2.27
N SER A 29 1.74 -3.67 -2.59
CA SER A 29 2.78 -3.39 -1.60
C SER A 29 2.45 -2.17 -0.72
N LYS A 30 1.73 -1.17 -1.25
CA LYS A 30 1.20 -0.05 -0.47
C LYS A 30 0.21 -0.53 0.59
N VAL A 31 -0.80 -1.30 0.19
CA VAL A 31 -1.80 -1.92 1.09
C VAL A 31 -1.09 -2.71 2.19
N LEU A 32 -0.14 -3.55 1.81
CA LEU A 32 0.62 -4.41 2.72
C LEU A 32 1.49 -3.60 3.70
N SER A 33 2.12 -2.51 3.24
CA SER A 33 2.87 -1.59 4.11
C SER A 33 1.97 -0.92 5.17
N PHE A 34 0.72 -0.59 4.83
CA PHE A 34 -0.24 -0.05 5.80
C PHE A 34 -0.73 -1.11 6.79
N ALA A 35 -0.95 -2.34 6.32
CA ALA A 35 -1.35 -3.47 7.15
C ALA A 35 -0.26 -3.86 8.17
N PHE A 36 1.01 -3.93 7.74
CA PHE A 36 2.12 -4.17 8.67
C PHE A 36 2.30 -3.06 9.69
N ARG A 37 1.99 -1.80 9.33
CA ARG A 37 2.06 -0.67 10.26
C ARG A 37 0.90 -0.68 11.28
N LEU A 38 -0.31 -1.13 10.89
CA LEU A 38 -1.43 -1.37 11.82
C LEU A 38 -1.16 -2.56 12.74
N PHE A 39 -0.71 -3.67 12.16
CA PHE A 39 -0.34 -4.89 12.88
C PHE A 39 0.78 -4.61 13.88
N GLY A 40 1.81 -3.87 13.47
CA GLY A 40 2.91 -3.47 14.35
C GLY A 40 2.46 -2.62 15.53
N ASN A 41 1.54 -1.68 15.34
CA ASN A 41 1.00 -0.87 16.46
C ASN A 41 0.25 -1.75 17.46
N ILE A 42 -0.74 -2.54 17.04
CA ILE A 42 -1.57 -3.39 17.94
C ILE A 42 -0.75 -4.54 18.56
N PHE A 43 0.20 -5.10 17.81
CA PHE A 43 1.10 -6.13 18.31
C PHE A 43 2.08 -5.54 19.33
N ALA A 44 2.64 -4.36 19.07
CA ALA A 44 3.51 -3.68 20.02
C ALA A 44 2.77 -3.38 21.31
N GLY A 45 1.54 -2.84 21.29
CA GLY A 45 0.79 -2.60 22.52
C GLY A 45 0.48 -3.87 23.29
N SER A 46 -0.03 -4.91 22.63
CA SER A 46 -0.36 -6.18 23.31
C SER A 46 0.88 -6.90 23.89
N VAL A 47 1.98 -6.96 23.14
CA VAL A 47 3.25 -7.53 23.61
C VAL A 47 3.87 -6.68 24.71
N LEU A 48 3.85 -5.36 24.57
CA LEU A 48 4.33 -4.42 25.59
C LEU A 48 3.51 -4.57 26.87
N LEU A 49 2.19 -4.67 26.79
CA LEU A 49 1.33 -4.87 27.96
C LEU A 49 1.62 -6.19 28.67
N PHE A 50 1.86 -7.27 27.90
CA PHE A 50 2.20 -8.57 28.44
C PHE A 50 3.56 -8.58 29.15
N VAL A 51 4.56 -7.90 28.57
CA VAL A 51 5.92 -7.80 29.13
C VAL A 51 5.97 -6.83 30.33
N ILE A 52 5.38 -5.65 30.22
CA ILE A 52 5.37 -4.61 31.26
C ILE A 52 4.42 -4.94 32.40
N GLY A 53 3.30 -5.63 32.13
CA GLY A 53 2.37 -6.12 33.16
C GLY A 53 3.02 -7.08 34.17
N SER A 54 4.17 -7.66 33.80
CA SER A 54 5.00 -8.46 34.71
C SER A 54 5.98 -7.63 35.55
N LEU A 55 6.17 -6.32 35.33
CA LEU A 55 7.31 -5.56 35.88
C LEU A 55 7.04 -4.10 36.35
N VAL A 56 5.98 -3.40 35.93
CA VAL A 56 5.76 -1.94 36.22
C VAL A 56 4.28 -1.62 36.58
N PRO A 57 4.00 -0.55 37.36
CA PRO A 57 2.64 -0.11 37.73
C PRO A 57 1.66 0.11 36.56
N VAL A 58 0.46 -0.44 36.74
CA VAL A 58 -0.68 -0.56 35.80
C VAL A 58 -1.24 0.77 35.27
N PHE A 59 -0.88 1.92 35.86
CA PHE A 59 -1.44 3.22 35.46
C PHE A 59 -0.90 3.76 34.14
N ALA A 60 0.38 3.53 33.81
CA ALA A 60 0.96 3.97 32.53
C ALA A 60 0.38 3.20 31.33
N GLN A 61 0.03 1.93 31.56
CA GLN A 61 -0.59 1.00 30.62
C GLN A 61 -1.90 1.56 30.02
N SER A 62 -2.76 2.14 30.86
CA SER A 62 -4.13 2.52 30.47
C SER A 62 -4.18 3.73 29.52
N ILE A 63 -3.35 4.76 29.78
CA ILE A 63 -3.25 5.94 28.90
C ILE A 63 -2.61 5.60 27.56
N PHE A 64 -1.55 4.77 27.57
CA PHE A 64 -0.89 4.35 26.34
C PHE A 64 -1.81 3.49 25.46
N TYR A 65 -2.60 2.60 26.05
CA TYR A 65 -3.54 1.76 25.33
C TYR A 65 -4.65 2.57 24.63
N LEU A 66 -5.13 3.64 25.27
CA LEU A 66 -6.17 4.50 24.69
C LEU A 66 -5.62 5.35 23.53
N LEU A 67 -4.42 5.91 23.67
CA LEU A 67 -3.76 6.62 22.57
C LEU A 67 -3.40 5.68 21.42
N GLU A 68 -2.90 4.48 21.70
CA GLU A 68 -2.54 3.48 20.70
C GLU A 68 -3.77 2.98 19.93
N PHE A 69 -4.87 2.69 20.64
CA PHE A 69 -6.14 2.33 20.04
C PHE A 69 -6.67 3.43 19.11
N PHE A 70 -6.52 4.70 19.50
CA PHE A 70 -6.91 5.84 18.66
C PHE A 70 -6.05 5.94 17.38
N VAL A 71 -4.74 5.75 17.47
CA VAL A 71 -3.84 5.72 16.30
C VAL A 71 -4.14 4.52 15.40
N GLY A 72 -4.45 3.35 15.98
CA GLY A 72 -4.90 2.17 15.24
C GLY A 72 -6.22 2.39 14.49
N ALA A 73 -7.17 3.10 15.10
CA ALA A 73 -8.43 3.46 14.46
C ALA A 73 -8.23 4.36 13.23
N ILE A 74 -7.36 5.38 13.33
CA ILE A 74 -7.02 6.25 12.19
C ILE A 74 -6.34 5.44 11.07
N GLN A 75 -5.41 4.56 11.43
CA GLN A 75 -4.70 3.72 10.47
C GLN A 75 -5.64 2.75 9.73
N ALA A 76 -6.63 2.18 10.42
CA ALA A 76 -7.66 1.33 9.80
C ALA A 76 -8.62 2.13 8.90
N PHE A 77 -8.97 3.36 9.27
CA PHE A 77 -9.78 4.25 8.44
C PHE A 77 -9.07 4.61 7.13
N VAL A 78 -7.79 4.96 7.20
CA VAL A 78 -6.96 5.25 6.02
C VAL A 78 -6.79 4.00 5.14
N PHE A 79 -6.69 2.81 5.74
CA PHE A 79 -6.65 1.55 4.99
C PHE A 79 -7.93 1.32 4.17
N GLY A 80 -9.11 1.53 4.76
CA GLY A 80 -10.38 1.43 4.03
C GLY A 80 -10.52 2.46 2.91
N LEU A 81 -10.01 3.68 3.11
CA LEU A 81 -9.95 4.72 2.09
C LEU A 81 -9.08 4.29 0.89
N LEU A 82 -7.91 3.71 1.17
CA LEU A 82 -7.01 3.17 0.14
C LEU A 82 -7.61 1.95 -0.57
N ALA A 83 -8.23 1.02 0.13
CA ALA A 83 -8.92 -0.13 -0.47
C ALA A 83 -10.04 0.31 -1.43
N THR A 84 -10.80 1.33 -1.06
CA THR A 84 -11.87 1.88 -1.90
C THR A 84 -11.30 2.61 -3.12
N THR A 85 -10.20 3.35 -2.97
CA THR A 85 -9.51 3.98 -4.11
C THR A 85 -8.86 2.96 -5.02
N PHE A 86 -8.30 1.86 -4.50
CA PHE A 86 -7.79 0.75 -5.34
C PHE A 86 -8.89 0.07 -6.12
N MET A 87 -10.05 -0.18 -5.50
CA MET A 87 -11.21 -0.71 -6.21
C MET A 87 -11.69 0.25 -7.31
N ALA A 88 -11.59 1.57 -7.08
CA ALA A 88 -11.89 2.59 -8.08
C ALA A 88 -10.80 2.69 -9.18
N GLN A 89 -9.51 2.54 -8.87
CA GLN A 89 -8.40 2.57 -9.84
C GLN A 89 -8.40 1.31 -10.71
N ALA A 90 -8.59 0.12 -10.12
CA ALA A 90 -8.70 -1.13 -10.86
C ALA A 90 -9.91 -1.16 -11.81
N THR A 91 -11.00 -0.48 -11.44
CA THR A 91 -12.18 -0.33 -12.32
C THR A 91 -11.92 0.68 -13.46
N GLN A 92 -11.08 1.69 -13.24
CA GLN A 92 -10.66 2.65 -14.28
C GLN A 92 -9.54 2.10 -15.18
N GLY A 93 -8.72 1.18 -14.68
CA GLY A 93 -7.60 0.55 -15.39
C GLY A 93 -7.98 -0.34 -16.59
N HIS A 94 -9.27 -0.53 -16.87
CA HIS A 94 -9.75 -1.28 -18.04
C HIS A 94 -10.33 -0.40 -19.17
N GLY A 95 -10.07 0.92 -19.15
CA GLY A 95 -10.73 1.87 -20.07
C GLY A 95 -9.84 2.92 -20.75
N GLY A 96 -8.52 2.74 -20.86
CA GLY A 96 -7.67 3.83 -21.34
C GLY A 96 -6.32 3.44 -21.92
N GLU A 97 -6.28 2.65 -22.98
CA GLU A 97 -5.07 2.49 -23.82
C GLU A 97 -5.05 3.44 -25.03
N HIS A 98 -5.58 4.65 -24.92
CA HIS A 98 -5.33 5.66 -25.96
C HIS A 98 -5.10 7.05 -25.35
N HIS A 99 -3.85 7.50 -25.53
CA HIS A 99 -3.41 8.89 -25.62
C HIS A 99 -2.99 9.59 -24.30
N GLU A 100 -1.72 9.42 -23.93
CA GLU A 100 -0.95 10.51 -23.32
C GLU A 100 0.54 10.46 -23.76
N GLU A 101 0.75 10.63 -25.07
CA GLU A 101 1.88 11.46 -25.52
C GLU A 101 1.32 12.88 -25.65
N ALA A 102 1.58 13.75 -24.67
CA ALA A 102 2.01 15.13 -24.89
C ALA A 102 2.16 15.88 -23.55
N HIS A 103 3.32 16.52 -23.40
CA HIS A 103 3.70 17.57 -22.45
C HIS A 103 4.43 17.16 -21.16
N ALA A 104 5.72 16.84 -21.31
CA ALA A 104 6.77 17.85 -21.07
C ALA A 104 7.90 17.70 -22.09
#